data_AF-A0AAN0LYA5-F1
#
_entry.id   AF-A0AAN0LYA5-F1
#
_cell.length_a   1.000
_cell.length_b   1.000
_cell.length_c   1.000
_cell.angle_alpha   90.00
_cell.angle_beta   90.00
_cell.angle_gamma   90.00
#
_symmetry.space_group_name_H-M   'P 1'
#
loop_
_entity.id
_entity.type
_entity.pdbx_description
1 polymer ?
#
loop_
_entity_poly.entity_id
_entity_poly.type
_entity_poly.pdbx_seq_one_letter_code
_entity_poly.pdbx_strand_id
1 'polypeptide(L)'
;MNEMYDDCIALLEERGVTLKDIVDCVVYLQKDYIANIHEIDIEDIVKSVIRKREVQNALMTAINIDIQVDKGAFGNETIQNIIRVDEGLYGIDEVMAYGICNLYGSIALTNYGYIDKVKPGIIGKLNDHDAVAMQYLYR
;
A
#
# COMPACT_ATOMS: atom_id res chain seq x y z
N MET A 1 22.63 -2.75 9.05
CA MET A 1 21.59 -1.89 8.43
C MET A 1 20.77 -2.77 7.52
N ASN A 2 19.46 -2.69 7.59
CA ASN A 2 18.56 -3.59 6.87
C ASN A 2 18.25 -2.93 5.52
N GLU A 3 19.17 -3.05 4.55
CA GLU A 3 19.14 -2.30 3.27
C GLU A 3 17.75 -2.27 2.61
N MET A 4 17.04 -3.41 2.60
CA MET A 4 15.69 -3.50 2.01
C MET A 4 14.62 -2.66 2.71
N TYR A 5 14.74 -2.42 4.02
CA TYR A 5 13.78 -1.58 4.73
C TYR A 5 13.91 -0.13 4.26
N ASP A 6 15.14 0.38 4.19
CA ASP A 6 15.41 1.76 3.80
C ASP A 6 14.99 1.99 2.34
N ASP A 7 15.23 1.00 1.46
CA ASP A 7 14.76 1.02 0.07
C ASP A 7 13.22 1.07 -0.02
N CYS A 8 12.49 0.31 0.81
CA CYS A 8 11.03 0.36 0.84
C CYS A 8 10.52 1.75 1.26
N ILE A 9 11.14 2.36 2.26
CA ILE A 9 10.77 3.72 2.71
C ILE A 9 11.04 4.72 1.59
N ALA A 10 12.21 4.65 0.94
CA ALA A 10 12.54 5.53 -0.17
C ALA A 10 11.56 5.39 -1.34
N LEU A 11 11.17 4.15 -1.69
CA LEU A 11 10.17 3.88 -2.73
C LEU A 11 8.79 4.45 -2.37
N LEU A 12 8.34 4.31 -1.12
CA LEU A 12 7.08 4.91 -0.67
C LEU A 12 7.12 6.44 -0.78
N GLU A 13 8.21 7.06 -0.32
CA GLU A 13 8.40 8.51 -0.35
C GLU A 13 8.49 9.05 -1.79
N GLU A 14 9.18 8.36 -2.70
CA GLU A 14 9.25 8.70 -4.13
C GLU A 14 7.85 8.75 -4.76
N ARG A 15 6.93 7.93 -4.25
CA ARG A 15 5.55 7.83 -4.71
C ARG A 15 4.57 8.70 -3.91
N GLY A 16 5.09 9.55 -3.04
CA GLY A 16 4.32 10.53 -2.28
C GLY A 16 3.61 9.96 -1.05
N VAL A 17 4.01 8.78 -0.58
CA VAL A 17 3.46 8.14 0.63
C VAL A 17 4.48 8.23 1.75
N THR A 18 4.14 8.94 2.83
CA THR A 18 4.99 9.00 4.03
C THR A 18 4.55 7.99 5.08
N LEU A 19 5.43 7.64 6.02
CA LEU A 19 5.05 6.82 7.18
C LEU A 19 3.89 7.43 7.97
N LYS A 20 3.83 8.76 8.05
CA LYS A 20 2.76 9.48 8.73
C LYS A 20 1.41 9.24 8.06
N ASP A 21 1.36 9.22 6.73
CA ASP A 21 0.13 8.94 6.00
C ASP A 21 -0.42 7.54 6.33
N ILE A 22 0.47 6.55 6.46
CA ILE A 22 0.09 5.19 6.87
C ILE A 22 -0.41 5.17 8.32
N VAL A 23 0.27 5.88 9.22
CA VAL A 23 -0.15 6.02 10.63
C VAL A 23 -1.55 6.64 10.72
N ASP A 24 -1.84 7.68 9.94
CA ASP A 24 -3.14 8.33 9.93
C ASP A 24 -4.25 7.37 9.46
N CYS A 25 -3.96 6.48 8.50
CA CYS A 25 -4.86 5.40 8.09
C CYS A 25 -5.10 4.38 9.22
N VAL A 26 -4.06 4.01 9.97
CA VAL A 26 -4.20 3.10 11.12
C VAL A 26 -5.03 3.75 12.22
N VAL A 27 -4.79 5.03 12.53
CA VAL A 27 -5.59 5.79 13.50
C VAL A 27 -7.05 5.86 13.06
N TYR A 28 -7.29 6.13 11.79
CA TYR A 28 -8.64 6.15 11.23
C TYR A 28 -9.39 4.82 11.48
N LEU A 29 -8.72 3.68 11.29
CA LEU A 29 -9.31 2.36 11.50
C LEU A 29 -9.55 2.02 12.98
N GLN A 30 -8.70 2.49 13.89
CA GLN A 30 -8.65 1.98 15.26
C GLN A 30 -9.22 2.96 16.32
N LYS A 31 -9.38 4.24 15.99
CA LYS A 31 -9.79 5.29 16.96
C LYS A 31 -11.11 5.02 17.67
N ASP A 32 -12.06 4.33 17.03
CA ASP A 32 -13.39 4.05 17.61
C ASP A 32 -13.36 2.82 18.54
N TYR A 33 -12.28 2.04 18.50
CA TYR A 33 -12.09 0.82 19.30
C TYR A 33 -11.07 1.00 20.43
N ILE A 34 -10.12 1.94 20.28
CA ILE A 34 -9.02 2.16 21.22
C ILE A 34 -9.10 3.59 21.77
N ALA A 35 -9.58 3.72 23.00
CA ALA A 35 -9.82 5.02 23.64
C ALA A 35 -8.56 5.89 23.80
N ASN A 36 -7.39 5.27 24.00
CA ASN A 36 -6.12 5.95 24.21
C ASN A 36 -5.17 5.80 23.02
N ILE A 37 -5.72 5.70 21.79
CA ILE A 37 -4.95 5.45 20.57
C ILE A 37 -3.79 6.45 20.36
N HIS A 38 -3.96 7.70 20.78
CA HIS A 38 -2.94 8.75 20.65
C HIS A 38 -1.75 8.59 21.61
N GLU A 39 -1.84 7.71 22.60
CA GLU A 39 -0.75 7.37 23.52
C GLU A 39 0.10 6.19 23.01
N ILE A 40 -0.37 5.49 21.96
CA ILE A 40 0.31 4.35 21.38
C ILE A 40 1.30 4.84 20.31
N ASP A 41 2.52 4.28 20.32
CA ASP A 41 3.48 4.49 19.24
C ASP A 41 3.12 3.67 17.99
N ILE A 42 2.11 4.16 17.27
CA ILE A 42 1.62 3.54 16.03
C ILE A 42 2.69 3.56 14.95
N GLU A 43 3.55 4.58 14.94
CA GLU A 43 4.63 4.67 13.96
C GLU A 43 5.61 3.50 14.12
N ASP A 44 6.02 3.15 15.34
CA ASP A 44 6.89 1.98 15.53
C ASP A 44 6.19 0.66 15.17
N ILE A 45 4.88 0.55 15.40
CA ILE A 45 4.09 -0.60 14.94
C ILE A 45 4.12 -0.69 13.41
N VAL A 46 3.88 0.40 12.69
CA VAL A 46 3.95 0.44 11.21
C VAL A 46 5.36 0.06 10.75
N LYS A 47 6.41 0.62 11.36
CA LYS A 47 7.80 0.26 11.03
C LYS A 47 8.06 -1.23 11.27
N SER A 48 7.51 -1.81 12.33
CA SER A 48 7.63 -3.24 12.61
C SER A 48 6.97 -4.12 11.54
N VAL A 49 5.85 -3.66 10.97
CA VAL A 49 5.18 -4.32 9.83
C VAL A 49 6.07 -4.28 8.60
N ILE A 50 6.57 -3.09 8.23
CA ILE A 50 7.44 -2.89 7.06
C ILE A 50 8.78 -3.63 7.21
N ARG A 51 9.24 -3.91 8.44
CA ARG A 51 10.46 -4.71 8.68
C ARG A 51 10.31 -6.20 8.33
N LYS A 52 9.08 -6.70 8.14
CA LYS A 52 8.86 -8.10 7.74
C LYS A 52 9.26 -8.31 6.29
N ARG A 53 10.02 -9.37 6.01
CA ARG A 53 10.56 -9.66 4.68
C ARG A 53 9.47 -9.81 3.63
N GLU A 54 8.38 -10.48 3.98
CA GLU A 54 7.23 -10.69 3.10
C GLU A 54 6.56 -9.37 2.71
N VAL A 55 6.48 -8.42 3.65
CA VAL A 55 5.96 -7.07 3.39
C VAL A 55 6.91 -6.29 2.48
N GLN A 56 8.21 -6.35 2.74
CA GLN A 56 9.22 -5.68 1.90
C GLN A 56 9.20 -6.21 0.47
N ASN A 57 9.13 -7.53 0.30
CA ASN A 57 9.02 -8.16 -1.01
C ASN A 57 7.76 -7.70 -1.76
N ALA A 58 6.63 -7.64 -1.07
CA ALA A 58 5.37 -7.16 -1.65
C ALA A 58 5.48 -5.69 -2.08
N LEU A 59 5.92 -4.80 -1.18
CA LEU A 59 6.10 -3.37 -1.46
C LEU A 59 7.07 -3.12 -2.63
N MET A 60 8.24 -3.75 -2.61
CA MET A 60 9.22 -3.61 -3.69
C MET A 60 8.64 -4.08 -5.03
N THR A 61 7.94 -5.22 -5.05
CA THR A 61 7.36 -5.76 -6.29
C THR A 61 6.26 -4.84 -6.82
N ALA A 62 5.29 -4.50 -5.98
CA ALA A 62 4.17 -3.61 -6.29
C ALA A 62 4.64 -2.27 -6.87
N ILE A 63 5.47 -1.55 -6.13
CA ILE A 63 5.89 -0.20 -6.50
C ILE A 63 6.73 -0.23 -7.79
N ASN A 64 7.58 -1.24 -7.96
CA ASN A 64 8.37 -1.34 -9.19
C ASN A 64 7.51 -1.70 -10.41
N ILE A 65 6.43 -2.47 -10.26
CA ILE A 65 5.48 -2.71 -11.36
C ILE A 65 4.85 -1.37 -11.78
N ASP A 66 4.34 -0.59 -10.84
CA ASP A 66 3.79 0.75 -11.10
C ASP A 66 4.80 1.65 -11.83
N ILE A 67 6.06 1.69 -11.35
CA ILE A 67 7.14 2.45 -11.99
C ILE A 67 7.42 2.00 -13.43
N GLN A 68 7.40 0.69 -13.72
CA GLN A 68 7.62 0.18 -15.07
C GLN A 68 6.41 0.43 -15.98
N VAL A 69 5.20 0.41 -15.42
CA VAL A 69 3.96 0.76 -16.14
C VAL A 69 3.94 2.24 -16.52
N ASP A 70 4.39 3.12 -15.62
CA ASP A 70 4.62 4.55 -15.90
C ASP A 70 5.61 4.74 -17.06
N LYS A 71 6.71 3.98 -17.03
CA LYS A 71 7.80 4.09 -18.01
C LYS A 71 7.50 3.50 -19.39
N GLY A 72 6.35 2.86 -19.61
CA GLY A 72 6.12 2.18 -20.90
C GLY A 72 6.88 0.85 -21.06
N ALA A 73 7.38 0.27 -19.95
CA ALA A 73 8.38 -0.80 -19.99
C ALA A 73 7.94 -2.11 -19.29
N PHE A 74 6.68 -2.21 -18.85
CA PHE A 74 6.16 -3.40 -18.19
C PHE A 74 5.41 -4.32 -19.17
N GLY A 75 6.07 -5.39 -19.60
CA GLY A 75 5.45 -6.42 -20.44
C GLY A 75 5.09 -5.91 -21.83
N ASN A 76 3.93 -6.35 -22.33
CA ASN A 76 3.38 -5.90 -23.61
C ASN A 76 2.28 -4.85 -23.41
N GLU A 77 1.81 -4.24 -24.50
CA GLU A 77 0.78 -3.19 -24.48
C GLU A 77 -0.51 -3.60 -23.75
N THR A 78 -0.91 -4.88 -23.84
CA THR A 78 -2.13 -5.37 -23.18
C THR A 78 -2.05 -5.24 -21.66
N ILE A 79 -1.03 -5.83 -21.04
CA ILE A 79 -0.92 -5.79 -19.56
C ILE A 79 -0.58 -4.39 -19.06
N GLN A 80 0.20 -3.64 -19.84
CA GLN A 80 0.52 -2.26 -19.53
C GLN A 80 -0.73 -1.38 -19.46
N ASN A 81 -1.63 -1.49 -20.44
CA ASN A 81 -2.87 -0.74 -20.44
C ASN A 81 -3.81 -1.18 -19.32
N ILE A 82 -3.94 -2.49 -19.08
CA ILE A 82 -4.76 -3.03 -17.98
C ILE A 82 -4.38 -2.40 -16.64
N ILE A 83 -3.08 -2.35 -16.33
CA ILE A 83 -2.61 -1.78 -15.06
C ILE A 83 -2.75 -0.26 -15.05
N ARG A 84 -2.39 0.39 -16.16
CA ARG A 84 -2.42 1.86 -16.27
C ARG A 84 -3.82 2.44 -16.07
N VAL A 85 -4.85 1.77 -16.57
CA VAL A 85 -6.24 2.26 -16.47
C VAL A 85 -6.98 1.75 -15.25
N ASP A 86 -6.30 1.00 -14.37
CA ASP A 86 -6.92 0.35 -13.20
C ASP A 86 -8.16 -0.46 -13.60
N GLU A 87 -8.00 -1.39 -14.53
CA GLU A 87 -9.11 -2.19 -15.04
C GLU A 87 -9.74 -3.02 -13.91
N GLY A 88 -11.01 -2.78 -13.57
CA GLY A 88 -11.65 -3.37 -12.39
C GLY A 88 -11.81 -4.90 -12.35
N LEU A 89 -11.41 -5.63 -13.41
CA LEU A 89 -11.32 -7.09 -13.42
C LEU A 89 -9.89 -7.61 -13.21
N TYR A 90 -8.91 -6.71 -13.18
CA TYR A 90 -7.55 -7.01 -12.78
C TYR A 90 -7.49 -6.96 -11.26
N GLY A 91 -7.35 -8.14 -10.64
CA GLY A 91 -7.39 -8.28 -9.18
C GLY A 91 -6.04 -8.65 -8.54
N ILE A 92 -4.93 -8.43 -9.24
CA ILE A 92 -3.60 -8.93 -8.81
C ILE A 92 -2.99 -7.99 -7.76
N ASP A 93 -3.33 -6.72 -7.81
CA ASP A 93 -3.06 -5.71 -6.79
C ASP A 93 -3.66 -6.10 -5.44
N GLU A 94 -4.93 -6.51 -5.37
CA GLU A 94 -5.50 -6.97 -4.11
C GLU A 94 -4.92 -8.30 -3.65
N VAL A 95 -4.53 -9.20 -4.57
CA VAL A 95 -3.83 -10.45 -4.20
C VAL A 95 -2.51 -10.15 -3.50
N MET A 96 -1.76 -9.12 -3.93
CA MET A 96 -0.54 -8.71 -3.24
C MET A 96 -0.82 -8.08 -1.89
N ALA A 97 -1.84 -7.22 -1.78
CA ALA A 97 -2.27 -6.65 -0.50
C ALA A 97 -2.75 -7.74 0.49
N TYR A 98 -3.48 -8.76 0.01
CA TYR A 98 -3.84 -9.94 0.80
C TYR A 98 -2.62 -10.72 1.28
N GLY A 99 -1.54 -10.79 0.48
CA GLY A 99 -0.27 -11.36 0.88
C GLY A 99 0.27 -10.74 2.18
N ILE A 100 0.20 -9.42 2.30
CA ILE A 100 0.56 -8.68 3.52
C ILE A 100 -0.42 -8.97 4.65
N CYS A 101 -1.73 -8.89 4.38
CA CYS A 101 -2.77 -9.07 5.40
C CYS A 101 -2.73 -10.47 6.04
N ASN A 102 -2.41 -11.50 5.26
CA ASN A 102 -2.35 -12.89 5.75
C ASN A 102 -1.30 -13.10 6.85
N LEU A 103 -0.30 -12.21 6.97
CA LEU A 103 0.66 -12.25 8.08
C LEU A 103 0.02 -11.93 9.45
N TYR A 104 -1.14 -11.27 9.44
CA TYR A 104 -1.88 -10.82 10.63
C TYR A 104 -3.29 -11.42 10.73
N GLY A 105 -3.64 -12.35 9.84
CA GLY A 105 -4.88 -13.13 9.91
C GLY A 105 -6.14 -12.39 9.43
N SER A 106 -7.30 -12.98 9.72
CA SER A 106 -8.59 -12.58 9.14
C SER A 106 -9.09 -11.18 9.53
N ILE A 107 -8.64 -10.66 10.69
CA ILE A 107 -8.97 -9.29 11.12
C ILE A 107 -8.32 -8.28 10.18
N ALA A 108 -7.06 -8.52 9.78
CA ALA A 108 -6.36 -7.65 8.84
C ALA A 108 -7.06 -7.62 7.48
N LEU A 109 -7.53 -8.78 6.97
CA LEU A 109 -8.30 -8.86 5.74
C LEU A 109 -9.61 -8.04 5.80
N THR A 110 -10.29 -8.09 6.95
CA THR A 110 -11.54 -7.33 7.13
C THR A 110 -11.29 -5.82 7.17
N ASN A 111 -10.24 -5.38 7.87
CA ASN A 111 -9.82 -3.98 7.91
C ASN A 111 -9.37 -3.47 6.53
N TYR A 112 -8.62 -4.29 5.79
CA TYR A 112 -8.22 -4.00 4.42
C TYR A 112 -9.44 -3.79 3.52
N GLY A 113 -10.39 -4.73 3.49
CA GLY A 113 -11.58 -4.58 2.65
C GLY A 113 -12.43 -3.37 3.00
N TYR A 114 -12.42 -2.94 4.27
CA TYR A 114 -13.07 -1.71 4.69
C TYR A 114 -12.32 -0.46 4.21
N ILE A 115 -10.99 -0.42 4.38
CA ILE A 115 -10.20 0.77 4.02
C ILE A 115 -10.11 0.97 2.51
N ASP A 116 -9.97 -0.10 1.72
CA ASP A 116 -9.97 -0.04 0.25
C ASP A 116 -11.30 0.47 -0.31
N LYS A 117 -12.42 0.16 0.37
CA LYS A 117 -13.73 0.68 -0.01
C LYS A 117 -13.90 2.17 0.33
N VAL A 118 -13.41 2.60 1.49
CA VAL A 118 -13.65 3.97 2.00
C VAL A 118 -12.63 4.98 1.48
N LYS A 119 -11.41 4.52 1.20
CA LYS A 119 -10.27 5.31 0.69
C LYS A 119 -9.97 6.58 1.51
N PRO A 120 -9.78 6.49 2.83
CA PRO A 120 -9.45 7.65 3.66
C PRO A 120 -8.03 8.17 3.39
N GLY A 121 -7.80 9.46 3.66
CA GLY A 121 -6.45 10.02 3.72
C GLY A 121 -5.67 9.89 2.42
N ILE A 122 -4.46 9.33 2.49
CA ILE A 122 -3.57 9.17 1.33
C ILE A 122 -4.13 8.22 0.28
N ILE A 123 -4.93 7.22 0.67
CA ILE A 123 -5.49 6.24 -0.25
C ILE A 123 -6.42 6.92 -1.26
N GLY A 124 -7.30 7.81 -0.78
CA GLY A 124 -8.17 8.60 -1.66
C GLY A 124 -7.38 9.54 -2.58
N LYS A 125 -6.33 10.18 -2.06
CA LYS A 125 -5.47 11.06 -2.87
C LYS A 125 -4.80 10.30 -4.02
N LEU A 126 -4.25 9.12 -3.74
CA LEU A 126 -3.59 8.29 -4.75
C LEU A 126 -4.57 7.74 -5.78
N ASN A 127 -5.80 7.41 -5.35
CA ASN A 127 -6.86 6.93 -6.24
C ASN A 127 -7.34 7.99 -7.24
N ASP A 128 -7.25 9.28 -6.90
CA ASP A 128 -7.74 10.38 -7.75
C ASP A 128 -6.71 10.86 -8.80
N HIS A 129 -5.53 10.23 -8.88
CA HIS A 129 -4.44 10.63 -9.78
C HIS A 129 -4.49 9.92 -11.15
N ASP A 130 -4.97 10.62 -12.17
CA ASP A 130 -5.13 10.10 -13.55
C ASP A 130 -3.82 9.92 -14.35
N ALA A 131 -2.68 10.46 -13.89
CA ALA A 131 -1.48 10.61 -14.71
C ALA A 131 -0.32 9.67 -14.34
N VAL A 132 -0.37 9.00 -13.19
CA VAL A 132 0.71 8.19 -12.64
C VAL A 132 0.10 6.89 -12.14
N ALA A 133 0.61 5.75 -12.60
CA ALA A 133 0.15 4.42 -12.21
C ALA A 133 0.38 4.23 -10.71
N MET A 134 -0.69 4.30 -9.92
CA MET A 134 -0.65 4.10 -8.47
C MET A 134 -1.44 2.86 -8.05
N GLN A 135 -1.77 1.99 -9.01
CA GLN A 135 -2.72 0.89 -8.81
C GLN A 135 -2.36 0.05 -7.59
N TYR A 136 -1.08 -0.29 -7.42
CA TYR A 136 -0.68 -1.13 -6.30
C TYR A 136 -0.51 -0.37 -4.99
N LEU A 137 -0.35 0.95 -5.02
CA LEU A 137 -0.04 1.76 -3.84
C LEU A 137 -1.26 2.21 -3.05
N TYR A 138 -2.41 2.35 -3.69
CA TYR A 138 -3.63 2.74 -3.00
C TYR A 138 -4.51 1.54 -2.58
N ARG A 139 -4.12 0.31 -2.95
CA ARG A 139 -4.69 -0.92 -2.37
C ARG A 139 -3.98 -1.27 -1.07
#